data_AF-A0A7U6KPX3-F1
#
_entry.id   AF-A0A7U6KPX3-F1
#
_cell.length_a   1.000
_cell.length_b   1.000
_cell.length_c   1.000
_cell.angle_alpha   90.00
_cell.angle_beta   90.00
_cell.angle_gamma   90.00
#
_symmetry.space_group_name_H-M   'P 1'
#
loop_
_entity.id
_entity.type
_entity.pdbx_description
1 polymer ?
#
loop_
_entity_poly.entity_id
_entity_poly.type
_entity_poly.pdbx_seq_one_letter_code
_entity_poly.pdbx_strand_id
1 'polypeptide(L)'
;MDMTPLQGHNHEFIETDNEQTVTHIRLNIYPDGGVARLRVYGDIQLDASLNNQGEMLDLAGALNGGRAIASNDAHFGAASNLLLPTKAPNMGDGWETRRRREPGNDWCIIALGQAGIVDSIEIDTAHFKGNYPDKVSIQAVYSPNTPEQTLVTQSMFWDTLLEPQKTNADDIHTFGNDKLLIDQPITHIRVNIFPDGGISRVRVFGKVADHVGTTDNTEVK
;
A
#
# COMPACT_ATOMS: atom_id res chain seq x y z
N MET A 1 5.73 -28.55 6.38
CA MET A 1 5.16 -28.79 5.04
C MET A 1 5.74 -30.04 4.45
N ASP A 2 4.87 -30.91 3.97
CA ASP A 2 5.25 -32.09 3.21
C ASP A 2 5.58 -31.74 1.76
N MET A 3 6.22 -32.67 1.05
CA MET A 3 6.52 -32.49 -0.37
C MET A 3 5.25 -32.49 -1.20
N THR A 4 5.07 -31.44 -2.02
CA THR A 4 3.94 -31.34 -2.96
C THR A 4 4.37 -31.74 -4.37
N PRO A 5 3.70 -32.71 -5.02
CA PRO A 5 3.96 -33.01 -6.43
C PRO A 5 3.46 -31.86 -7.31
N LEU A 6 4.30 -31.42 -8.26
CA LEU A 6 3.98 -30.32 -9.19
C LEU A 6 3.73 -30.87 -10.61
N GLN A 7 2.86 -30.19 -11.37
CA GLN A 7 2.64 -30.50 -12.79
C GLN A 7 3.33 -29.50 -13.73
N GLY A 8 3.73 -29.99 -14.90
CA GLY A 8 4.32 -29.15 -15.95
C GLY A 8 3.33 -28.10 -16.45
N HIS A 9 3.82 -26.89 -16.73
CA HIS A 9 3.03 -25.76 -17.24
C HIS A 9 1.83 -25.36 -16.37
N ASN A 10 1.82 -25.69 -15.09
CA ASN A 10 0.75 -25.31 -14.17
C ASN A 10 1.18 -24.23 -13.16
N HIS A 11 0.21 -23.48 -12.65
CA HIS A 11 0.38 -22.66 -11.45
C HIS A 11 -0.15 -23.43 -10.25
N GLU A 12 0.71 -23.67 -9.26
CA GLU A 12 0.34 -24.35 -8.02
C GLU A 12 0.26 -23.33 -6.89
N PHE A 13 -0.89 -23.30 -6.20
CA PHE A 13 -1.10 -22.48 -5.01
C PHE A 13 -1.16 -23.41 -3.80
N ILE A 14 -0.21 -23.23 -2.89
CA ILE A 14 -0.05 -24.08 -1.70
C ILE A 14 -0.22 -23.18 -0.49
N GLU A 15 -1.26 -23.43 0.30
CA GLU A 15 -1.47 -22.74 1.57
C GLU A 15 -0.58 -23.32 2.67
N THR A 16 -0.19 -22.47 3.61
CA THR A 16 0.61 -22.82 4.78
C THR A 16 -0.17 -22.55 6.05
N ASP A 17 -0.10 -23.51 6.96
CA ASP A 17 -0.54 -23.46 8.34
C ASP A 17 0.59 -23.03 9.30
N ASN A 18 1.77 -22.68 8.77
CA ASN A 18 2.86 -22.10 9.55
C ASN A 18 2.55 -20.64 9.94
N GLU A 19 2.30 -20.43 11.22
CA GLU A 19 2.07 -19.10 11.84
C GLU A 19 3.37 -18.44 12.36
N GLN A 20 4.53 -19.10 12.25
CA GLN A 20 5.79 -18.55 12.74
C GLN A 20 6.36 -17.48 11.80
N THR A 21 6.90 -16.42 12.38
CA THR A 21 7.71 -15.44 11.65
C THR A 21 9.01 -16.07 11.16
N VAL A 22 9.28 -15.92 9.85
CA VAL A 22 10.50 -16.43 9.22
C VAL A 22 11.20 -15.32 8.43
N THR A 23 12.52 -15.40 8.34
CA THR A 23 13.35 -14.44 7.57
C THR A 23 13.95 -15.04 6.31
N HIS A 24 13.99 -16.37 6.21
CA HIS A 24 14.60 -17.09 5.10
C HIS A 24 13.70 -18.24 4.65
N ILE A 25 13.68 -18.47 3.35
CA ILE A 25 12.93 -19.55 2.73
C ILE A 25 13.87 -20.35 1.83
N ARG A 26 13.73 -21.67 1.86
CA ARG A 26 14.47 -22.60 1.02
C ARG A 26 13.51 -23.38 0.14
N LEU A 27 13.63 -23.22 -1.17
CA LEU A 27 12.98 -24.08 -2.16
C LEU A 27 13.85 -25.30 -2.43
N ASN A 28 13.29 -26.50 -2.28
CA ASN A 28 13.93 -27.74 -2.67
C ASN A 28 13.11 -28.41 -3.78
N ILE A 29 13.76 -28.76 -4.89
CA ILE A 29 13.16 -29.45 -6.04
C ILE A 29 13.76 -30.86 -6.09
N TYR A 30 12.93 -31.89 -6.25
CA TYR A 30 13.36 -33.29 -6.25
C TYR A 30 12.80 -34.07 -7.45
N PRO A 31 13.60 -34.96 -8.08
CA PRO A 31 15.06 -35.06 -7.93
C PRO A 31 15.80 -33.89 -8.59
N ASP A 32 15.22 -33.31 -9.64
CA ASP A 32 15.68 -32.13 -10.38
C ASP A 32 14.51 -31.55 -11.19
N GLY A 33 14.74 -30.45 -11.90
CA GLY A 33 13.73 -29.80 -12.76
C GLY A 33 13.87 -28.28 -12.80
N GLY A 34 12.84 -27.61 -13.31
CA GLY A 34 12.80 -26.15 -13.41
C GLY A 34 11.52 -25.57 -12.82
N VAL A 35 11.67 -24.51 -12.04
CA VAL A 35 10.56 -23.67 -11.57
C VAL A 35 10.67 -22.32 -12.23
N ALA A 36 9.62 -21.90 -12.95
CA ALA A 36 9.63 -20.63 -13.67
C ALA A 36 9.55 -19.43 -12.71
N ARG A 37 8.72 -19.51 -11.66
CA ARG A 37 8.54 -18.47 -10.66
C ARG A 37 8.19 -19.09 -9.31
N LEU A 38 8.81 -18.59 -8.24
CA LEU A 38 8.37 -18.80 -6.87
C LEU A 38 7.82 -17.47 -6.35
N ARG A 39 6.59 -17.49 -5.83
CA ARG A 39 6.02 -16.37 -5.08
C ARG A 39 5.67 -16.87 -3.69
N VAL A 40 6.13 -16.16 -2.67
CA VAL A 40 5.77 -16.42 -1.29
C VAL A 40 5.01 -15.22 -0.77
N TYR A 41 3.86 -15.49 -0.17
CA TYR A 41 2.99 -14.51 0.43
C TYR A 41 3.01 -14.69 1.95
N GLY A 42 2.93 -13.58 2.66
CA GLY A 42 2.90 -13.54 4.12
C GLY A 42 2.82 -12.10 4.59
N ASP A 43 2.44 -11.94 5.85
CA ASP A 43 2.40 -10.64 6.50
C ASP A 43 3.77 -10.29 7.06
N ILE A 44 4.15 -9.02 6.92
CA ILE A 44 5.41 -8.51 7.45
C ILE A 44 5.21 -8.23 8.93
N GLN A 45 5.88 -9.01 9.77
CA GLN A 45 5.99 -8.70 11.19
C GLN A 45 7.13 -7.70 11.38
N LEU A 46 6.79 -6.46 11.74
CA LEU A 46 7.79 -5.48 12.13
C LEU A 46 8.20 -5.68 13.58
N ASP A 47 9.50 -5.59 13.84
CA ASP A 47 10.05 -5.58 15.19
C ASP A 47 9.92 -4.15 15.76
N ALA A 48 8.92 -3.94 16.61
CA ALA A 48 8.66 -2.66 17.25
C ALA A 48 9.87 -2.17 18.09
N SER A 49 10.75 -3.06 18.53
CA SER A 49 11.96 -2.68 19.28
C SER A 49 13.05 -2.04 18.42
N LEU A 50 12.98 -2.22 17.10
CA LEU A 50 13.88 -1.60 16.13
C LEU A 50 13.40 -0.22 15.68
N ASN A 51 12.14 0.13 15.96
CA ASN A 51 11.61 1.46 15.65
C ASN A 51 12.08 2.43 16.73
N ASN A 52 12.99 3.34 16.37
CA ASN A 52 13.34 4.44 17.25
C ASN A 52 12.09 5.32 17.42
N GLN A 53 11.59 5.46 18.65
CA GLN A 53 10.47 6.36 18.94
C GLN A 53 10.77 7.77 18.40
N GLY A 54 9.91 8.26 17.50
CA GLY A 54 10.03 9.57 16.88
C GLY A 54 10.79 9.62 15.56
N GLU A 55 11.34 8.51 15.07
CA GLU A 55 11.93 8.42 13.72
C GLU A 55 10.83 8.54 12.65
N MET A 56 11.15 9.25 11.58
CA MET A 56 10.26 9.42 10.44
C MET A 56 10.37 8.20 9.53
N LEU A 57 9.24 7.55 9.25
CA LEU A 57 9.17 6.34 8.43
C LEU A 57 8.21 6.55 7.26
N ASP A 58 8.46 5.89 6.13
CA ASP A 58 7.45 5.70 5.09
C ASP A 58 6.43 4.65 5.55
N LEU A 59 5.32 5.10 6.14
CA LEU A 59 4.26 4.26 6.70
C LEU A 59 3.56 3.41 5.63
N ALA A 60 3.58 3.85 4.36
CA ALA A 60 3.00 3.11 3.23
C ALA A 60 3.98 2.12 2.59
N GLY A 61 5.27 2.23 2.90
CA GLY A 61 6.33 1.44 2.26
C GLY A 61 6.16 -0.06 2.51
N ALA A 62 6.35 -0.87 1.47
CA ALA A 62 6.19 -2.33 1.56
C ALA A 62 7.17 -2.95 2.57
N LEU A 63 8.39 -2.44 2.68
CA LEU A 63 9.36 -2.91 3.69
C LEU A 63 8.95 -2.59 5.13
N ASN A 64 8.09 -1.59 5.31
CA ASN A 64 7.51 -1.20 6.59
C ASN A 64 6.12 -1.81 6.79
N GLY A 65 5.76 -2.85 6.03
CA GLY A 65 4.49 -3.57 6.18
C GLY A 65 3.30 -2.94 5.47
N GLY A 66 3.49 -1.89 4.67
CA GLY A 66 2.40 -1.30 3.89
C GLY A 66 1.87 -2.27 2.81
N ARG A 67 0.56 -2.28 2.61
CA ARG A 67 -0.11 -3.21 1.67
C ARG A 67 -1.14 -2.49 0.81
N ALA A 68 -1.17 -2.80 -0.48
CA ALA A 68 -2.27 -2.40 -1.35
C ALA A 68 -3.45 -3.35 -1.15
N ILE A 69 -4.59 -2.81 -0.72
CA ILE A 69 -5.78 -3.57 -0.34
C ILE A 69 -6.71 -3.77 -1.54
N ALA A 70 -6.99 -2.69 -2.27
CA ALA A 70 -7.89 -2.71 -3.42
C ALA A 70 -7.58 -1.56 -4.37
N SER A 71 -7.91 -1.73 -5.64
CA SER A 71 -8.04 -0.64 -6.61
C SER A 71 -9.26 -0.89 -7.47
N ASN A 72 -9.86 0.16 -8.02
CA ASN A 72 -10.99 0.00 -8.93
C ASN A 72 -10.56 -0.39 -10.36
N ASP A 73 -9.32 -0.06 -10.73
CA ASP A 73 -8.71 -0.44 -11.99
C ASP A 73 -7.20 -0.70 -11.79
N ALA A 74 -6.62 -1.54 -12.63
CA ALA A 74 -5.18 -1.84 -12.69
C ALA A 74 -4.82 -2.31 -14.10
N HIS A 75 -5.10 -1.47 -15.10
CA HIS A 75 -4.90 -1.80 -16.50
C HIS A 75 -3.46 -2.19 -16.84
N PHE A 76 -2.48 -1.44 -16.32
CA PHE A 76 -1.06 -1.80 -16.38
C PHE A 76 -0.38 -1.58 -15.03
N GLY A 77 0.40 -2.56 -14.59
CA GLY A 77 1.05 -2.52 -13.28
C GLY A 77 0.06 -2.64 -12.10
N ALA A 78 0.52 -3.23 -11.01
CA ALA A 78 -0.34 -3.46 -9.84
C ALA A 78 -0.24 -2.27 -8.87
N ALA A 79 -1.31 -1.97 -8.13
CA ALA A 79 -1.29 -0.93 -7.09
C ALA A 79 -0.22 -1.19 -6.01
N SER A 80 0.17 -2.45 -5.78
CA SER A 80 1.27 -2.80 -4.88
C SER A 80 2.64 -2.24 -5.30
N ASN A 81 2.83 -1.91 -6.59
CA ASN A 81 4.05 -1.30 -7.09
C ASN A 81 4.31 0.09 -6.48
N LEU A 82 3.24 0.80 -6.09
CA LEU A 82 3.33 2.13 -5.47
C LEU A 82 4.18 2.13 -4.19
N LEU A 83 4.23 0.99 -3.51
CA LEU A 83 4.80 0.83 -2.17
C LEU A 83 6.25 0.33 -2.20
N LEU A 84 6.78 -0.01 -3.38
CA LEU A 84 8.12 -0.60 -3.51
C LEU A 84 9.21 0.41 -3.10
N PRO A 85 10.29 -0.03 -2.44
CA PRO A 85 11.29 0.87 -1.83
C PRO A 85 12.18 1.58 -2.86
N THR A 86 12.32 1.01 -4.05
CA THR A 86 13.18 1.55 -5.11
C THR A 86 12.37 2.41 -6.09
N LYS A 87 13.06 3.31 -6.79
CA LYS A 87 12.47 4.02 -7.94
C LYS A 87 12.03 3.02 -9.01
N ALA A 88 10.93 3.32 -9.70
CA ALA A 88 10.47 2.52 -10.83
C ALA A 88 11.54 2.55 -11.94
N PRO A 89 11.98 1.38 -12.47
CA PRO A 89 12.86 1.34 -13.63
C PRO A 89 12.21 1.87 -14.91
N ASN A 90 10.90 1.67 -15.05
CA ASN A 90 10.09 2.13 -16.18
C ASN A 90 8.61 2.21 -15.77
N MET A 91 7.74 2.59 -16.70
CA MET A 91 6.30 2.78 -16.47
C MET A 91 5.56 1.50 -16.02
N GLY A 92 5.99 0.32 -16.47
CA GLY A 92 5.38 -0.97 -16.10
C GLY A 92 5.61 -1.38 -14.64
N ASP A 93 6.53 -0.68 -13.95
CA ASP A 93 6.83 -0.85 -12.54
C ASP A 93 6.09 0.18 -11.65
N GLY A 94 5.10 0.90 -12.20
CA GLY A 94 4.14 1.74 -11.48
C GLY A 94 2.75 1.10 -11.40
N TRP A 95 1.75 1.89 -11.05
CA TRP A 95 0.33 1.57 -11.20
C TRP A 95 -0.29 2.50 -12.22
N GLU A 96 -0.98 1.96 -13.23
CA GLU A 96 -1.64 2.69 -14.29
C GLU A 96 -3.03 2.15 -14.53
N THR A 97 -3.99 3.07 -14.65
CA THR A 97 -5.37 2.74 -14.96
C THR A 97 -5.72 2.98 -16.42
N ARG A 98 -6.78 2.33 -16.88
CA ARG A 98 -7.32 2.58 -18.21
C ARG A 98 -7.88 4.00 -18.29
N ARG A 99 -7.66 4.68 -19.43
CA ARG A 99 -8.34 5.95 -19.74
C ARG A 99 -9.84 5.87 -19.50
N ARG A 100 -10.32 6.71 -18.61
CA ARG A 100 -11.71 6.80 -18.15
C ARG A 100 -12.49 7.75 -19.05
N ARG A 101 -13.73 7.37 -19.39
CA ARG A 101 -14.64 8.20 -20.21
C ARG A 101 -15.97 8.47 -19.53
N GLU A 102 -16.16 7.89 -18.36
CA GLU A 102 -17.30 8.04 -17.49
C GLU A 102 -16.99 8.97 -16.30
N PRO A 103 -18.02 9.57 -15.66
CA PRO A 103 -17.81 10.37 -14.45
C PRO A 103 -17.11 9.60 -13.33
N GLY A 104 -16.41 10.34 -12.47
CA GLY A 104 -15.67 9.82 -11.32
C GLY A 104 -14.17 9.85 -11.52
N ASN A 105 -13.48 9.05 -10.73
CA ASN A 105 -12.02 8.98 -10.64
C ASN A 105 -11.58 7.55 -10.33
N ASP A 106 -10.34 7.22 -10.65
CA ASP A 106 -9.73 5.98 -10.21
C ASP A 106 -9.07 6.12 -8.84
N TRP A 107 -8.95 5.01 -8.13
CA TRP A 107 -8.47 5.00 -6.75
C TRP A 107 -7.83 3.67 -6.37
N CYS A 108 -6.95 3.74 -5.38
CA CYS A 108 -6.45 2.57 -4.65
C CYS A 108 -6.47 2.81 -3.14
N ILE A 109 -6.68 1.74 -2.38
CA ILE A 109 -6.66 1.73 -0.92
C ILE A 109 -5.35 1.07 -0.48
N ILE A 110 -4.66 1.72 0.43
CA ILE A 110 -3.39 1.25 1.01
C ILE A 110 -3.58 1.18 2.52
N ALA A 111 -3.29 0.01 3.09
CA ALA A 111 -3.05 -0.12 4.54
C ALA A 111 -1.62 0.30 4.83
N LEU A 112 -1.46 1.19 5.80
CA LEU A 112 -0.16 1.52 6.36
C LEU A 112 0.33 0.34 7.19
N GLY A 113 1.62 0.09 7.18
CA GLY A 113 2.15 -1.06 7.94
C GLY A 113 2.13 -0.85 9.45
N GLN A 114 2.07 0.41 9.90
CA GLN A 114 1.78 0.77 11.28
C GLN A 114 0.87 2.02 11.31
N ALA A 115 0.05 2.13 12.35
CA ALA A 115 -0.70 3.35 12.59
C ALA A 115 0.26 4.52 12.85
N GLY A 116 -0.01 5.69 12.29
CA GLY A 116 0.90 6.82 12.46
C GLY A 116 0.28 8.17 12.12
N ILE A 117 0.94 9.22 12.61
CA ILE A 117 0.62 10.62 12.32
C ILE A 117 1.47 11.02 11.12
N VAL A 118 0.81 11.47 10.04
CA VAL A 118 1.45 11.83 8.78
C VAL A 118 2.10 13.21 8.91
N ASP A 119 3.33 13.32 8.41
CA ASP A 119 4.10 14.57 8.36
C ASP A 119 4.21 15.11 6.92
N SER A 120 4.39 14.21 5.96
CA SER A 120 4.39 14.56 4.55
C SER A 120 4.02 13.39 3.65
N ILE A 121 3.58 13.72 2.44
CA ILE A 121 3.21 12.76 1.40
C ILE A 121 4.03 13.05 0.15
N GLU A 122 4.50 12.00 -0.50
CA GLU A 122 5.14 12.07 -1.80
C GLU A 122 4.32 11.32 -2.85
N ILE A 123 4.05 11.96 -3.98
CA ILE A 123 3.46 11.34 -5.18
C ILE A 123 4.47 11.46 -6.31
N ASP A 124 5.03 10.33 -6.72
CA ASP A 124 5.99 10.23 -7.82
C ASP A 124 5.26 9.80 -9.10
N THR A 125 5.34 10.61 -10.15
CA THR A 125 4.80 10.31 -11.49
C THR A 125 5.89 9.93 -12.48
N ALA A 126 7.08 9.50 -12.01
CA ALA A 126 8.18 9.06 -12.86
C ALA A 126 7.73 8.11 -13.97
N HIS A 127 8.25 8.34 -15.18
CA HIS A 127 7.95 7.64 -16.44
C HIS A 127 6.56 7.87 -17.04
N PHE A 128 5.61 8.45 -16.29
CA PHE A 128 4.29 8.82 -16.81
C PHE A 128 4.34 10.21 -17.45
N LYS A 129 4.72 10.26 -18.73
CA LYS A 129 4.97 11.53 -19.46
C LYS A 129 3.76 12.11 -20.18
N GLY A 130 2.80 11.26 -20.54
CA GLY A 130 1.58 11.65 -21.25
C GLY A 130 0.30 11.02 -20.68
N ASN A 131 0.44 10.25 -19.61
CA ASN A 131 -0.59 9.46 -18.94
C ASN A 131 -0.44 9.52 -17.41
N TYR A 132 0.20 10.56 -16.89
CA TYR A 132 0.11 10.91 -15.47
C TYR A 132 -1.30 11.48 -15.18
N PRO A 133 -1.80 11.38 -13.95
CA PRO A 133 -3.10 11.95 -13.62
C PRO A 133 -3.08 13.48 -13.67
N ASP A 134 -4.23 14.11 -13.89
CA ASP A 134 -4.33 15.58 -13.86
C ASP A 134 -4.18 16.11 -12.43
N LYS A 135 -4.78 15.39 -11.48
CA LYS A 135 -4.73 15.67 -10.04
C LYS A 135 -4.69 14.39 -9.22
N VAL A 136 -4.22 14.54 -7.98
CA VAL A 136 -4.30 13.53 -6.91
C VAL A 136 -4.93 14.12 -5.66
N SER A 137 -5.78 13.35 -4.98
CA SER A 137 -6.22 13.63 -3.60
C SER A 137 -6.06 12.38 -2.74
N ILE A 138 -6.05 12.56 -1.42
CA ILE A 138 -5.94 11.46 -0.47
C ILE A 138 -6.98 11.61 0.62
N GLN A 139 -7.69 10.52 0.89
CA GLN A 139 -8.53 10.36 2.08
C GLN A 139 -7.85 9.39 3.04
N ALA A 140 -8.17 9.46 4.33
CA ALA A 140 -7.59 8.57 5.33
C ALA A 140 -8.56 8.21 6.43
N VAL A 141 -8.25 7.12 7.14
CA VAL A 141 -9.04 6.67 8.30
C VAL A 141 -8.16 5.97 9.33
N TYR A 142 -8.59 6.04 10.60
CA TYR A 142 -8.14 5.17 11.66
C TYR A 142 -9.14 4.01 11.86
N SER A 143 -8.79 2.81 11.37
CA SER A 143 -9.65 1.63 11.33
C SER A 143 -8.85 0.33 11.43
N PRO A 144 -8.05 0.13 12.50
CA PRO A 144 -7.07 -0.96 12.59
C PRO A 144 -7.69 -2.37 12.57
N ASN A 145 -8.96 -2.52 12.98
CA ASN A 145 -9.63 -3.81 13.13
C ASN A 145 -10.75 -4.03 12.10
N THR A 146 -10.75 -3.28 11.00
CA THR A 146 -11.82 -3.36 10.00
C THR A 146 -11.48 -4.39 8.92
N PRO A 147 -12.38 -5.33 8.61
CA PRO A 147 -12.17 -6.28 7.52
C PRO A 147 -11.96 -5.58 6.17
N GLU A 148 -11.04 -6.09 5.36
CA GLU A 148 -10.64 -5.46 4.09
C GLU A 148 -11.81 -5.27 3.11
N GLN A 149 -12.75 -6.21 3.07
CA GLN A 149 -13.95 -6.11 2.21
C GLN A 149 -14.83 -4.92 2.60
N THR A 150 -14.86 -4.54 3.88
CA THR A 150 -15.64 -3.42 4.38
C THR A 150 -14.96 -2.08 4.10
N LEU A 151 -13.62 -2.05 4.03
CA LEU A 151 -12.84 -0.83 3.75
C LEU A 151 -13.23 -0.22 2.41
N VAL A 152 -13.49 -1.03 1.38
CA VAL A 152 -13.84 -0.53 0.04
C VAL A 152 -15.08 0.38 0.09
N THR A 153 -16.17 -0.08 0.70
CA THR A 153 -17.41 0.71 0.79
C THR A 153 -17.28 1.91 1.72
N GLN A 154 -16.58 1.76 2.85
CA GLN A 154 -16.38 2.86 3.80
C GLN A 154 -15.48 3.95 3.24
N SER A 155 -14.51 3.59 2.37
CA SER A 155 -13.53 4.53 1.83
C SER A 155 -14.13 5.67 1.02
N MET A 156 -15.37 5.53 0.54
CA MET A 156 -16.14 6.60 -0.09
C MET A 156 -16.44 7.78 0.84
N PHE A 157 -16.41 7.55 2.15
CA PHE A 157 -16.79 8.49 3.21
C PHE A 157 -15.64 8.82 4.16
N TRP A 158 -14.41 8.37 3.87
CA TRP A 158 -13.24 8.72 4.68
C TRP A 158 -12.94 10.20 4.61
N ASP A 159 -12.37 10.73 5.69
CA ASP A 159 -12.01 12.14 5.80
C ASP A 159 -10.89 12.47 4.80
N THR A 160 -10.92 13.68 4.25
CA THR A 160 -9.88 14.16 3.35
C THR A 160 -8.59 14.40 4.15
N LEU A 161 -7.51 13.73 3.78
CA LEU A 161 -6.16 14.00 4.29
C LEU A 161 -5.44 15.07 3.45
N LEU A 162 -5.58 14.99 2.13
CA LEU A 162 -4.99 15.91 1.16
C LEU A 162 -6.01 16.26 0.09
N GLU A 163 -6.37 17.53 0.00
CA GLU A 163 -7.26 18.05 -1.05
C GLU A 163 -6.65 17.88 -2.46
N PRO A 164 -7.45 17.84 -3.54
CA PRO A 164 -6.94 17.65 -4.90
C PRO A 164 -5.80 18.59 -5.30
N GLN A 165 -4.61 18.03 -5.49
CA GLN A 165 -3.40 18.72 -5.94
C GLN A 165 -3.14 18.44 -7.42
N LYS A 166 -2.68 19.46 -8.15
CA LYS A 166 -2.23 19.30 -9.54
C LYS A 166 -0.94 18.48 -9.57
N THR A 167 -0.84 17.60 -10.56
CA THR A 167 0.36 16.81 -10.85
C THR A 167 0.97 17.21 -12.20
N ASN A 168 2.26 16.91 -12.35
CA ASN A 168 3.07 17.09 -13.55
C ASN A 168 3.56 15.74 -14.07
N ALA A 169 3.98 15.73 -15.34
CA ALA A 169 4.63 14.60 -15.97
C ALA A 169 6.02 14.34 -15.35
N ASP A 170 6.34 13.08 -15.04
CA ASP A 170 7.70 12.64 -14.71
C ASP A 170 8.33 13.46 -13.56
N ASP A 171 7.57 13.66 -12.48
CA ASP A 171 7.91 14.59 -11.40
C ASP A 171 7.60 14.01 -10.02
N ILE A 172 8.28 14.53 -8.99
CA ILE A 172 8.07 14.17 -7.59
C ILE A 172 7.34 15.31 -6.89
N HIS A 173 6.15 15.02 -6.37
CA HIS A 173 5.30 15.99 -5.70
C HIS A 173 5.30 15.73 -4.20
N THR A 174 5.88 16.65 -3.43
CA THR A 174 5.91 16.55 -1.95
C THR A 174 4.91 17.53 -1.35
N PHE A 175 4.09 17.04 -0.42
CA PHE A 175 3.09 17.81 0.31
C PHE A 175 3.36 17.67 1.81
N GLY A 176 3.73 18.76 2.48
CA GLY A 176 3.98 18.78 3.92
C GLY A 176 2.74 19.08 4.74
N ASN A 177 2.93 19.13 6.06
CA ASN A 177 1.90 19.41 7.08
C ASN A 177 1.01 20.62 6.79
N ASP A 178 1.50 21.65 6.08
CA ASP A 178 0.71 22.83 5.74
C ASP A 178 -0.47 22.53 4.80
N LYS A 179 -0.45 21.37 4.12
CA LYS A 179 -1.51 20.89 3.22
C LYS A 179 -2.30 19.71 3.78
N LEU A 180 -1.86 19.12 4.88
CA LEU A 180 -2.51 17.96 5.46
C LEU A 180 -3.61 18.40 6.42
N LEU A 181 -4.78 17.78 6.28
CA LEU A 181 -5.98 18.15 7.05
C LEU A 181 -6.25 17.27 8.27
N ILE A 182 -5.48 16.19 8.44
CA ILE A 182 -5.61 15.24 9.55
C ILE A 182 -4.29 15.22 10.31
N ASP A 183 -4.34 15.58 11.59
CA ASP A 183 -3.21 15.57 12.52
C ASP A 183 -3.26 14.40 13.52
N GLN A 184 -4.26 13.53 13.40
CA GLN A 184 -4.47 12.33 14.21
C GLN A 184 -3.87 11.09 13.55
N PRO A 185 -3.59 10.02 14.32
CA PRO A 185 -3.13 8.76 13.76
C PRO A 185 -4.11 8.21 12.72
N ILE A 186 -3.57 7.66 11.64
CA ILE A 186 -4.32 6.94 10.59
C ILE A 186 -3.72 5.55 10.38
N THR A 187 -4.50 4.67 9.74
CA THR A 187 -4.13 3.27 9.45
C THR A 187 -4.26 2.94 7.97
N HIS A 188 -5.10 3.67 7.24
CA HIS A 188 -5.35 3.44 5.83
C HIS A 188 -5.45 4.78 5.11
N ILE A 189 -5.05 4.76 3.84
CA ILE A 189 -5.28 5.86 2.92
C ILE A 189 -5.99 5.37 1.66
N ARG A 190 -6.78 6.24 1.06
CA ARG A 190 -7.32 6.08 -0.29
C ARG A 190 -6.70 7.13 -1.17
N VAL A 191 -5.87 6.71 -2.12
CA VAL A 191 -5.28 7.58 -3.14
C VAL A 191 -6.26 7.66 -4.29
N ASN A 192 -6.67 8.88 -4.65
CA ASN A 192 -7.56 9.17 -5.75
C ASN A 192 -6.78 9.86 -6.86
N ILE A 193 -6.92 9.38 -8.10
CA ILE A 193 -6.31 9.96 -9.30
C ILE A 193 -7.41 10.45 -10.23
N PHE A 194 -7.29 11.68 -10.74
CA PHE A 194 -8.37 12.32 -11.51
C PHE A 194 -7.97 12.61 -12.96
N PRO A 195 -8.81 12.22 -13.95
CA PRO A 195 -9.86 11.19 -13.85
C PRO A 195 -9.29 9.76 -13.80
N ASP A 196 -8.08 9.57 -14.32
CA ASP A 196 -7.34 8.31 -14.48
C ASP A 196 -5.84 8.64 -14.65
N GLY A 197 -5.01 7.64 -14.88
CA GLY A 197 -3.60 7.81 -15.23
C GLY A 197 -2.69 6.85 -14.46
N GLY A 198 -1.41 7.20 -14.34
CA GLY A 198 -0.45 6.37 -13.63
C GLY A 198 0.45 7.12 -12.65
N ILE A 199 0.81 6.40 -11.59
CA ILE A 199 1.69 6.84 -10.50
C ILE A 199 2.79 5.80 -10.35
N SER A 200 4.03 6.27 -10.20
CA SER A 200 5.21 5.45 -9.91
C SER A 200 5.21 5.02 -8.44
N ARG A 201 5.21 5.98 -7.51
CA ARG A 201 5.28 5.69 -6.06
C ARG A 201 4.37 6.60 -5.24
N VAL A 202 3.98 6.08 -4.08
CA VAL A 202 3.34 6.83 -3.00
C VAL A 202 4.20 6.64 -1.75
N ARG A 203 4.59 7.74 -1.11
CA ARG A 203 5.23 7.72 0.21
C ARG A 203 4.34 8.44 1.21
N VAL A 204 4.24 7.89 2.41
CA VAL A 204 3.53 8.51 3.53
C VAL A 204 4.51 8.61 4.67
N PHE A 205 5.26 9.72 4.72
CA PHE A 205 6.22 9.94 5.78
C PHE A 205 5.50 10.40 7.04
N GLY A 206 5.76 9.72 8.15
CA GLY A 206 5.13 10.03 9.42
C GLY A 206 5.81 9.36 10.58
N LYS A 207 5.28 9.58 11.77
CA LYS A 207 5.73 8.94 13.00
C LYS A 207 4.72 7.88 13.41
N VAL A 208 5.24 6.72 13.82
CA VAL A 208 4.41 5.65 14.39
C VAL A 208 3.71 6.19 15.63
N ALA A 209 2.39 6.02 15.69
CA ALA A 209 1.61 6.34 16.87
C ALA A 209 1.81 5.24 17.91
N ASP A 210 1.94 5.62 19.18
CA ASP A 210 1.88 4.65 20.26
C ASP A 210 0.60 3.83 20.12
N HIS A 211 0.66 2.52 20.42
CA HIS A 211 -0.53 1.68 20.41
C HIS A 211 -1.60 2.34 21.28
N VAL A 212 -2.64 2.88 20.64
CA VAL A 212 -3.86 3.30 21.32
C VAL A 212 -4.50 2.00 21.76
N GLY A 213 -4.14 1.54 22.96
CA GLY A 213 -4.76 0.41 23.60
C GLY A 213 -6.26 0.62 23.55
N THR A 214 -6.99 -0.39 23.07
CA THR A 214 -8.43 -0.48 23.30
C THR A 214 -8.65 -0.30 24.80
N THR A 215 -9.14 0.87 25.20
CA THR A 215 -9.65 1.05 26.55
C THR A 215 -10.80 0.07 26.70
N ASP A 216 -10.57 -1.01 27.42
CA ASP A 216 -11.62 -1.85 27.97
C ASP A 216 -12.54 -0.93 28.79
N ASN A 217 -13.65 -0.53 28.18
CA ASN A 217 -14.78 0.02 28.91
C ASN A 217 -15.44 -1.14 29.67
N THR A 218 -14.86 -1.51 30.79
CA THR A 218 -15.55 -2.25 31.86
C THR A 218 -15.59 -1.41 33.13
N GLU A 219 -16.36 -0.33 33.07
CA GLU A 219 -17.14 0.13 34.21
C GLU A 219 -18.45 0.72 33.68
N VAL A 220 -19.59 0.13 34.05
CA VAL A 220 -20.66 0.81 34.81
C VAL A 220 -21.65 -0.26 35.33
N LYS A 221 -21.67 -0.34 36.68
CA LYS A 221 -22.70 -0.82 37.63
C LYS A 221 -22.97 -2.32 37.79
#